data_AF-A0A5N7CPJ0-F1
#
_entry.id   AF-A0A5N7CPJ0-F1
#
_cell.length_a   1.000
_cell.length_b   1.000
_cell.length_c   1.000
_cell.angle_alpha   90.00
_cell.angle_beta   90.00
_cell.angle_gamma   90.00
#
_symmetry.space_group_name_H-M   'P 1'
#
loop_
_entity.id
_entity.type
_entity.pdbx_description
1 polymer ?
#
loop_
_entity_poly.entity_id
_entity_poly.type
_entity_poly.pdbx_seq_one_letter_code
_entity_poly.pdbx_strand_id
1 'polypeptide(L)'
;MYYIGREGGVLGALSRHELDALILPTPLAAYVPSIVGTPVITVPLGAHPARTKIAYNEFGNLVQTAENVPFGISSMGAHWSEETLIGMAYAFEQQTLARQKLRRYIEQRVEVSRRYEDEETD
;
A
#
# COMPACT_ATOMS: atom_id res chain seq x y z
N MET A 1 -12.90 -11.80 15.89
CA MET A 1 -13.28 -10.87 14.79
C MET A 1 -14.04 -9.64 15.29
N TYR A 2 -15.11 -9.79 16.09
CA TYR A 2 -15.96 -8.68 16.53
C TYR A 2 -15.23 -7.54 17.28
N TYR A 3 -14.23 -7.87 18.10
CA TYR A 3 -13.43 -6.88 18.83
C TYR A 3 -12.54 -6.03 17.90
N ILE A 4 -11.87 -6.67 16.93
CA ILE A 4 -11.02 -6.01 15.92
C ILE A 4 -11.85 -5.12 14.99
N GLY A 5 -13.14 -5.43 14.80
CA GLY A 5 -14.04 -4.60 14.01
C GLY A 5 -14.57 -3.35 14.73
N ARG A 6 -14.28 -3.21 16.03
CA ARG A 6 -14.81 -2.13 16.88
C ARG A 6 -13.66 -1.48 17.65
N GLU A 7 -13.75 -1.45 18.97
CA GLU A 7 -12.79 -0.79 19.86
C GLU A 7 -11.36 -1.30 19.66
N GLY A 8 -11.17 -2.59 19.40
CA GLY A 8 -9.84 -3.18 19.22
C GLY A 8 -9.16 -2.86 17.89
N GLY A 9 -9.83 -2.18 16.95
CA GLY A 9 -9.37 -1.98 15.59
C GLY A 9 -9.00 -0.55 15.22
N VAL A 10 -8.99 -0.29 13.90
CA VAL A 10 -8.68 1.01 13.30
C VAL A 10 -9.60 2.09 13.86
N LEU A 11 -10.92 1.92 13.78
CA LEU A 11 -11.89 2.92 14.25
C LEU A 11 -11.76 3.23 15.74
N GLY A 12 -11.56 2.21 16.57
CA GLY A 12 -11.36 2.41 18.01
C GLY A 12 -10.08 3.17 18.30
N ALA A 13 -8.98 2.83 17.64
CA ALA A 13 -7.71 3.53 17.81
C ALA A 13 -7.77 4.99 17.33
N LEU A 14 -8.41 5.26 16.18
CA LEU A 14 -8.61 6.63 15.68
C LEU A 14 -9.43 7.47 16.67
N SER A 15 -10.55 6.94 17.15
CA SER A 15 -11.44 7.63 18.10
C SER A 15 -10.78 7.90 19.46
N ARG A 16 -10.13 6.89 20.06
CA ARG A 16 -9.50 7.01 21.39
C ARG A 16 -8.36 8.02 21.46
N HIS A 17 -7.66 8.21 20.35
CA HIS A 17 -6.44 9.01 20.30
C HIS A 17 -6.60 10.26 19.42
N GLU A 18 -7.82 10.55 18.95
CA GLU A 18 -8.14 11.71 18.11
C GLU A 18 -7.21 11.82 16.90
N LEU A 19 -7.01 10.69 16.19
CA LEU A 19 -6.09 10.58 15.07
C LEU A 19 -6.82 10.70 13.73
N ASP A 20 -6.18 11.33 12.76
CA ASP A 20 -6.67 11.36 11.37
C ASP A 20 -6.36 10.06 10.60
N ALA A 21 -5.25 9.39 10.95
CA ALA A 21 -4.81 8.16 10.31
C ALA A 21 -3.89 7.32 11.20
N LEU A 22 -3.85 6.02 10.92
CA LEU A 22 -2.87 5.08 11.45
C LEU A 22 -1.87 4.72 10.36
N ILE A 23 -0.58 4.73 10.69
CA ILE A 23 0.51 4.47 9.74
C ILE A 23 1.19 3.15 10.12
N LEU A 24 1.21 2.19 9.20
CA LEU A 24 1.85 0.87 9.39
C LEU A 24 2.61 0.42 8.13
N PRO A 25 3.63 -0.45 8.26
CA PRO A 25 4.14 -1.20 7.12
C PRO A 25 3.04 -2.03 6.45
N THR A 26 3.05 -2.08 5.11
CA THR A 26 1.97 -2.71 4.31
C THR A 26 1.59 -4.14 4.71
N PRO A 27 2.51 -5.05 5.10
CA PRO A 27 2.13 -6.41 5.50
C PRO A 27 1.17 -6.47 6.70
N LEU A 28 1.17 -5.43 7.55
CA LEU A 28 0.33 -5.35 8.75
C LEU A 28 -0.95 -4.53 8.51
N ALA A 29 -0.98 -3.73 7.44
CA ALA A 29 -2.00 -2.70 7.25
C ALA A 29 -3.26 -3.18 6.52
N ALA A 30 -3.21 -4.26 5.75
CA ALA A 30 -4.35 -4.65 4.90
C ALA A 30 -5.48 -5.37 5.68
N TYR A 31 -5.14 -6.12 6.73
CA TYR A 31 -6.08 -7.06 7.34
C TYR A 31 -7.22 -6.37 8.10
N VAL A 32 -6.90 -5.45 9.02
CA VAL A 32 -7.91 -4.82 9.89
C VAL A 32 -8.88 -3.92 9.13
N PRO A 33 -8.44 -2.99 8.25
CA PRO A 33 -9.34 -2.15 7.47
C PRO A 33 -10.32 -2.95 6.59
N SER A 34 -9.87 -4.08 6.05
CA SER A 34 -10.69 -4.94 5.18
C SER A 34 -11.88 -5.57 5.91
N ILE A 35 -11.78 -5.79 7.22
CA ILE A 35 -12.86 -6.37 8.03
C ILE A 35 -14.00 -5.36 8.25
N VAL A 36 -13.64 -4.09 8.41
CA VAL A 36 -14.58 -3.01 8.76
C VAL A 36 -15.00 -2.15 7.57
N GLY A 37 -14.34 -2.32 6.42
CA GLY A 37 -14.60 -1.53 5.22
C GLY A 37 -14.10 -0.10 5.32
N THR A 38 -12.98 0.14 6.01
CA THR A 38 -12.33 1.45 6.08
C THR A 38 -11.22 1.58 5.01
N PRO A 39 -10.96 2.79 4.49
CA PRO A 39 -9.95 3.00 3.47
C PRO A 39 -8.53 2.78 3.99
N VAL A 40 -7.66 2.34 3.08
CA VAL A 40 -6.22 2.24 3.27
C VAL A 40 -5.51 2.64 1.98
N ILE A 41 -4.51 3.52 2.08
CA ILE A 41 -3.70 3.97 0.95
C ILE A 41 -2.25 3.61 1.20
N THR A 42 -1.62 2.97 0.22
CA THR A 42 -0.24 2.49 0.33
C THR A 42 0.63 3.15 -0.71
N VAL A 43 1.78 3.68 -0.27
CA VAL A 43 2.80 4.27 -1.13
C VAL A 43 4.17 3.62 -0.88
N PRO A 44 5.10 3.69 -1.84
CA PRO A 44 6.43 3.09 -1.69
C PRO A 44 7.21 3.71 -0.53
N LEU A 45 7.74 2.88 0.36
CA LEU A 45 8.63 3.30 1.45
C LEU A 45 10.10 3.08 1.07
N GLY A 46 10.39 1.94 0.44
CA GLY A 46 11.74 1.59 0.04
C GLY A 46 11.84 0.15 -0.44
N ALA A 47 13.05 -0.41 -0.35
CA ALA A 47 13.31 -1.80 -0.66
C ALA A 47 14.29 -2.39 0.35
N HIS A 48 14.29 -3.72 0.44
CA HIS A 48 15.18 -4.45 1.32
C HIS A 48 16.65 -4.20 0.98
N PRO A 49 17.52 -4.02 2.00
CA PRO A 49 18.92 -3.65 1.80
C PRO A 49 19.72 -4.77 1.12
N ALA A 50 20.92 -4.43 0.68
CA ALA A 50 21.86 -5.39 0.11
C ALA A 50 22.12 -6.56 1.06
N ARG A 51 22.29 -7.77 0.51
CA ARG A 51 22.50 -9.02 1.26
C ARG A 51 21.31 -9.47 2.14
N THR A 52 20.11 -8.95 1.89
CA THR A 52 18.90 -9.51 2.50
C THR A 52 18.72 -10.95 2.03
N LYS A 53 18.61 -11.90 2.97
CA LYS A 53 18.41 -13.32 2.66
C LYS A 53 17.08 -13.51 1.95
N ILE A 54 17.04 -14.42 0.98
CA ILE A 54 15.80 -14.83 0.33
C ILE A 54 14.93 -15.54 1.36
N ALA A 55 13.75 -15.00 1.62
CA ALA A 55 12.69 -15.70 2.32
C ALA A 55 11.50 -15.88 1.38
N TYR A 56 11.00 -17.11 1.32
CA TYR A 56 9.81 -17.45 0.57
C TYR A 56 8.56 -17.17 1.41
N ASN A 57 7.44 -16.97 0.73
CA ASN A 57 6.12 -16.94 1.37
C ASN A 57 5.81 -18.27 2.08
N GLU A 58 4.71 -18.30 2.84
CA GLU A 58 4.29 -19.48 3.62
C GLU A 58 4.07 -20.74 2.75
N PHE A 59 3.69 -20.57 1.48
CA PHE A 59 3.52 -21.66 0.52
C PHE A 59 4.84 -22.15 -0.10
N GLY A 60 5.95 -21.45 0.12
CA GLY A 60 7.27 -21.80 -0.40
C GLY A 60 7.47 -21.58 -1.90
N ASN A 61 6.54 -20.91 -2.59
CA ASN A 61 6.53 -20.81 -4.05
C ASN A 61 6.85 -19.41 -4.60
N LEU A 62 6.88 -18.38 -3.76
CA LEU A 62 7.18 -17.00 -4.16
C LEU A 62 8.20 -16.37 -3.22
N VAL A 63 9.13 -15.58 -3.78
CA VAL A 63 10.06 -14.76 -2.99
C VAL A 63 9.27 -13.63 -2.35
N GLN A 64 9.18 -13.63 -1.02
CA GLN A 64 8.49 -12.60 -0.25
C GLN A 64 9.45 -11.48 0.16
N THR A 65 10.68 -11.83 0.52
CA THR A 65 11.74 -10.86 0.85
C THR A 65 13.06 -11.30 0.22
N ALA A 66 13.79 -10.35 -0.36
CA ALA A 66 15.13 -10.50 -0.90
C ALA A 66 15.70 -9.10 -1.13
N GLU A 67 17.00 -8.99 -1.43
CA GLU A 67 17.60 -7.72 -1.82
C GLU A 67 16.83 -7.01 -2.95
N ASN A 68 16.63 -5.69 -2.82
CA ASN A 68 15.89 -4.83 -3.74
C ASN A 68 14.39 -5.16 -3.91
N VAL A 69 13.81 -6.09 -3.14
CA VAL A 69 12.35 -6.28 -3.11
C VAL A 69 11.69 -5.06 -2.45
N PRO A 70 10.75 -4.37 -3.12
CA PRO A 70 10.12 -3.16 -2.60
C PRO A 70 9.08 -3.48 -1.52
N PHE A 71 8.94 -2.57 -0.56
CA PHE A 71 7.86 -2.60 0.42
C PHE A 71 7.28 -1.19 0.64
N GLY A 72 6.01 -1.16 1.04
CA GLY A 72 5.25 0.07 1.20
C GLY A 72 5.06 0.49 2.66
N ILE A 73 4.53 1.70 2.79
CA ILE A 73 3.93 2.23 4.01
C ILE A 73 2.47 2.56 3.72
N SER A 74 1.60 2.29 4.67
CA SER A 74 0.16 2.34 4.49
C SER A 74 -0.48 3.24 5.52
N SER A 75 -1.34 4.15 5.05
CA SER A 75 -2.17 5.03 5.87
C SER A 75 -3.60 4.50 5.89
N MET A 76 -4.11 4.16 7.07
CA MET A 76 -5.48 3.69 7.29
C MET A 76 -6.29 4.77 7.97
N GLY A 77 -7.52 5.01 7.52
CA GLY A 77 -8.37 6.08 8.03
C GLY A 77 -9.75 5.60 8.47
N ALA A 78 -10.59 6.55 8.85
CA ALA A 78 -12.00 6.30 9.12
C ALA A 78 -12.79 6.09 7.81
N HIS A 79 -14.04 5.64 7.91
CA HIS A 79 -14.91 5.60 6.74
C HIS A 79 -14.98 6.96 6.05
N TRP A 80 -14.90 6.96 4.71
CA TRP A 80 -15.04 8.15 3.87
C TRP A 80 -13.91 9.19 4.01
N SER A 81 -12.74 8.80 4.52
CA SER A 81 -11.59 9.68 4.72
C SER A 81 -10.57 9.63 3.56
N GLU A 82 -10.95 9.17 2.37
CA GLU A 82 -10.05 8.93 1.24
C GLU A 82 -9.31 10.21 0.82
N GLU A 83 -9.98 11.36 0.78
CA GLU A 83 -9.36 12.63 0.41
C GLU A 83 -8.17 12.98 1.32
N THR A 84 -8.38 12.92 2.64
CA THR A 84 -7.33 13.15 3.63
C THR A 84 -6.17 12.16 3.49
N LEU A 85 -6.48 10.87 3.31
CA LEU A 85 -5.46 9.84 3.14
C LEU A 85 -4.66 10.03 1.85
N ILE A 86 -5.30 10.43 0.74
CA ILE A 86 -4.63 10.74 -0.53
C ILE A 86 -3.67 11.91 -0.32
N GLY A 87 -4.10 12.96 0.38
CA GLY A 87 -3.26 14.10 0.72
C GLY A 87 -2.02 13.71 1.53
N MET A 88 -2.18 12.88 2.56
CA MET A 88 -1.07 12.37 3.37
C MET A 88 -0.11 11.50 2.55
N ALA A 89 -0.66 10.58 1.76
CA ALA A 89 0.11 9.68 0.92
C ALA A 89 0.91 10.46 -0.14
N TYR A 90 0.30 11.47 -0.77
CA TYR A 90 0.95 12.36 -1.72
C TYR A 90 2.08 13.14 -1.05
N ALA A 91 1.84 13.76 0.11
CA ALA A 91 2.87 14.50 0.83
C ALA A 91 4.08 13.61 1.18
N PHE A 92 3.82 12.38 1.64
CA PHE A 92 4.87 11.40 1.91
C PHE A 92 5.64 11.00 0.64
N GLU A 93 4.93 10.71 -0.46
CA GLU A 93 5.55 10.32 -1.73
C GLU A 93 6.43 11.46 -2.27
N GLN A 94 5.95 12.71 -2.25
CA GLN A 94 6.69 13.87 -2.75
C GLN A 94 7.95 14.17 -1.91
N GLN A 95 7.91 13.96 -0.59
CA GLN A 95 9.09 14.18 0.26
C GLN A 95 10.14 13.07 0.10
N THR A 96 9.71 11.83 -0.13
CA THR A 96 10.64 10.68 -0.15
C THR A 96 11.13 10.34 -1.54
N LEU A 97 10.27 10.49 -2.55
CA LEU A 97 10.46 10.03 -3.92
C LEU A 97 11.01 8.60 -3.98
N ALA A 98 10.58 7.75 -3.02
CA ALA A 98 11.20 6.46 -2.75
C ALA A 98 11.24 5.59 -4.01
N ARG A 99 10.16 5.59 -4.80
CA ARG A 99 10.06 4.83 -6.05
C ARG A 99 11.15 5.18 -7.08
N GLN A 100 11.59 6.43 -7.14
CA GLN A 100 12.62 6.87 -8.09
C GLN A 100 14.02 6.38 -7.71
N LYS A 101 14.23 6.06 -6.42
CA LYS A 101 15.50 5.55 -5.89
C LYS A 101 15.62 4.03 -6.05
N LEU A 102 14.54 3.35 -6.42
CA LEU A 102 14.49 1.90 -6.58
C LEU A 102 14.94 1.48 -7.97
N ARG A 103 15.79 0.45 -8.02
CA ARG A 103 16.22 -0.18 -9.27
C ARG A 103 15.22 -1.25 -9.67
N ARG A 104 14.61 -1.10 -10.84
CA ARG A 104 13.70 -2.09 -11.40
C ARG A 104 14.51 -3.23 -12.00
N TYR A 105 14.12 -4.48 -11.72
CA TYR A 105 14.71 -5.64 -12.38
C TYR A 105 14.22 -5.78 -13.83
N ILE A 106 12.95 -5.41 -14.08
CA ILE A 106 12.34 -5.37 -15.41
C ILE A 106 11.81 -3.95 -15.62
N GLU A 107 12.20 -3.33 -16.73
CA GLU A 107 11.69 -2.04 -17.16
C GLU A 107 10.73 -2.20 -18.33
N GLN A 108 9.58 -1.55 -18.23
CA GLN A 108 8.64 -1.45 -19.35
C GLN A 108 9.26 -0.55 -20.41
N ARG A 109 9.45 -1.08 -21.61
CA ARG A 109 10.00 -0.35 -22.77
C ARG A 109 8.92 0.18 -23.71
N VAL A 110 7.67 -0.26 -23.52
CA VAL A 110 6.56 0.03 -24.41
C VAL A 110 5.38 0.47 -23.56
N GLU A 111 4.81 1.61 -23.91
CA GLU A 111 3.54 2.08 -23.35
C GLU A 111 2.39 1.37 -24.06
N VAL A 112 1.42 0.89 -23.31
CA VAL A 112 0.19 0.34 -23.88
C VAL A 112 -0.67 1.53 -24.30
N SER A 113 -0.66 1.88 -25.59
CA SER A 113 -1.60 2.85 -26.14
C SER A 113 -3.01 2.24 -26.19
N ARG A 114 -3.99 3.01 -25.73
CA ARG A 114 -5.40 2.61 -25.69
C ARG A 114 -5.91 2.47 -27.13
N ARG A 115 -6.25 1.25 -27.56
CA ARG A 115 -7.06 1.05 -28.78
C ARG A 115 -8.50 1.40 -28.43
N TYR A 116 -8.99 2.51 -28.96
CA TYR A 116 -10.40 2.64 -29.26
C TYR A 116 -10.54 1.98 -30.64
N GLU A 117 -11.11 0.78 -30.68
CA GLU A 117 -11.60 0.25 -31.95
C GLU A 117 -12.83 1.08 -32.31
N ASP A 118 -12.73 1.78 -33.42
CA ASP A 118 -13.85 2.38 -34.14
C ASP A 118 -14.78 1.24 -34.59
N GLU A 119 -15.71 0.84 -33.71
CA GLU A 119 -16.96 0.20 -34.13
C GLU A 119 -18.06 1.27 -34.12
N GLU A 120 -18.06 2.12 -35.14
CA GLU A 120 -19.25 2.86 -35.56
C GLU A 120 -19.48 2.60 -37.05
N THR A 121 -20.33 1.60 -37.27
CA THR A 121 -21.46 1.58 -38.21
C THR A 121 -21.19 1.93 -39.69
N ASP A 122 -21.34 0.91 -40.55
CA ASP A 122 -22.22 0.99 -41.73
C ASP A 122 -22.96 -0.36 -41.91
#